data_AF-A0A9R1PDL1-F1
#
_entry.id   AF-A0A9R1PDL1-F1
#
_cell.length_a   1.000
_cell.length_b   1.000
_cell.length_c   1.000
_cell.angle_alpha   90.00
_cell.angle_beta   90.00
_cell.angle_gamma   90.00
#
_symmetry.space_group_name_H-M   'P 1'
#
loop_
_entity.id
_entity.type
_entity.pdbx_description
1 polymer ?
#
loop_
_entity_poly.entity_id
_entity_poly.type
_entity_poly.pdbx_seq_one_letter_code
_entity_poly.pdbx_strand_id
1 'polypeptide(L)'
;MPPSTSPSARSCSLLARRPLRCSAWGISSTQASYCSMDRSLQWSWEQLPRQPFKVDDVASYTSHAVKLTFLVSTKADAAAATFSFDTKALSWKLLGNWALPFAGRGHFVPHLKAFVGLTKDPDTLGQICSCDVPSFDAGDGQCPAPVARVCDEKLFSDKPAERHVSATLVDMRCEGEFCLVECVSVADQALIEEGDVRLPGRCFYRVATFFLTHGMNGDLMTRKSRQVQYYEVPEATSKLFLAEDPVAFWM
;
A
#
# COMPACT_ATOMS: atom_id res chain seq x y z
N MET A 1 43.61 -3.85 19.18
CA MET A 1 42.64 -4.50 18.27
C MET A 1 41.72 -5.39 19.09
N PRO A 2 40.44 -5.02 19.20
CA PRO A 2 39.34 -5.97 19.30
C PRO A 2 38.38 -5.80 18.08
N PRO A 3 37.59 -6.83 17.74
CA PRO A 3 36.89 -6.88 16.46
C PRO A 3 35.62 -6.02 16.46
N SER A 4 35.45 -5.31 15.35
CA SER A 4 34.20 -4.68 14.94
C SER A 4 33.10 -5.71 14.76
N THR A 5 32.05 -5.62 15.58
CA THR A 5 30.77 -6.29 15.31
C THR A 5 29.78 -5.23 14.84
N SER A 6 29.36 -5.36 13.58
CA SER A 6 28.25 -4.62 13.00
C SER A 6 26.94 -5.07 13.63
N PRO A 7 25.95 -4.17 13.76
CA PRO A 7 24.56 -4.58 13.85
C PRO A 7 23.87 -4.18 12.55
N SER A 8 23.74 -5.14 11.63
CA SER A 8 22.68 -5.11 10.62
C SER A 8 21.38 -5.57 11.30
N ALA A 9 20.63 -4.62 11.85
CA ALA A 9 19.25 -4.84 12.23
C ALA A 9 18.50 -3.55 11.88
N ARG A 10 17.79 -3.56 10.75
CA ARG A 10 16.85 -2.50 10.41
C ARG A 10 15.68 -2.63 11.38
N SER A 11 15.74 -1.89 12.49
CA SER A 11 14.66 -1.77 13.46
C SER A 11 13.51 -0.99 12.81
N CYS A 12 12.31 -1.57 12.77
CA CYS A 12 11.10 -0.87 12.36
C CYS A 12 10.60 -0.02 13.54
N SER A 13 10.88 1.27 13.47
CA SER A 13 10.41 2.28 14.42
C SER A 13 9.08 2.87 13.92
N LEU A 14 8.00 2.78 14.70
CA LEU A 14 6.71 3.40 14.37
C LEU A 14 6.41 4.58 15.32
N LEU A 15 5.76 5.62 14.77
CA LEU A 15 5.21 6.76 15.51
C LEU A 15 3.89 6.33 16.17
N ALA A 16 3.89 6.10 17.49
CA ALA A 16 2.67 5.84 18.24
C ALA A 16 1.98 7.15 18.68
N ARG A 17 0.69 7.31 18.35
CA ARG A 17 -0.18 8.35 18.93
C ARG A 17 -0.95 7.77 20.12
N ARG A 18 -0.97 8.48 21.26
CA ARG A 18 -1.98 8.26 22.31
C ARG A 18 -3.37 8.73 21.84
N PRO A 19 -4.47 8.09 22.29
CA PRO A 19 -5.78 8.16 21.62
C PRO A 19 -6.40 9.56 21.66
N LEU A 20 -6.81 10.06 20.49
CA LEU A 20 -7.66 11.24 20.38
C LEU A 20 -9.12 10.82 20.61
N ARG A 21 -9.76 11.40 21.63
CA ARG A 21 -11.23 11.47 21.70
C ARG A 21 -11.68 12.47 20.64
N CYS A 22 -12.48 12.01 19.67
CA CYS A 22 -13.24 12.90 18.81
C CYS A 22 -14.48 13.38 19.58
N SER A 23 -14.54 14.66 19.94
CA SER A 23 -15.80 15.34 20.20
C SER A 23 -16.32 15.93 18.90
N ALA A 24 -17.51 15.50 18.51
CA ALA A 24 -18.30 16.10 17.46
C ALA A 24 -18.88 17.46 17.89
N TRP A 25 -19.45 18.14 16.88
CA TRP A 25 -20.37 19.27 16.89
C TRP A 25 -19.77 20.66 16.68
N GLY A 26 -20.20 21.28 15.58
CA GLY A 26 -20.31 22.72 15.44
C GLY A 26 -21.77 23.09 15.17
N ILE A 27 -22.40 23.80 16.11
CA ILE A 27 -23.30 24.92 15.80
C ILE A 27 -22.93 26.07 16.74
N SER A 28 -22.60 27.20 16.10
CA SER A 28 -22.70 28.61 16.51
C SER A 28 -22.16 29.11 17.86
N SER A 29 -21.16 29.99 17.69
CA SER A 29 -20.92 31.27 18.37
C SER A 29 -20.56 31.32 19.86
N THR A 30 -19.44 32.03 20.06
CA THR A 30 -18.97 32.75 21.27
C THR A 30 -18.10 31.95 22.22
N GLN A 31 -16.81 31.84 21.85
CA GLN A 31 -15.62 32.19 22.64
C GLN A 31 -14.45 31.45 21.99
N ALA A 32 -13.63 32.16 21.23
CA ALA A 32 -12.45 31.59 20.59
C ALA A 32 -11.40 31.24 21.66
N SER A 33 -11.54 30.05 22.24
CA SER A 33 -10.44 29.39 22.93
C SER A 33 -9.44 28.96 21.84
N TYR A 34 -8.39 29.75 21.64
CA TYR A 34 -7.18 29.25 20.98
C TYR A 34 -6.76 27.99 21.74
N CYS A 35 -6.91 26.82 21.11
CA CYS A 35 -6.32 25.59 21.61
C CYS A 35 -4.80 25.80 21.58
N SER A 36 -4.25 26.20 22.72
CA SER A 36 -2.83 26.12 23.01
C SER A 36 -2.37 24.71 22.67
N MET A 37 -1.57 24.54 21.61
CA MET A 37 -0.83 23.31 21.39
C MET A 37 0.03 23.07 22.62
N ASP A 38 -0.31 22.04 23.38
CA ASP A 38 0.50 21.58 24.50
C ASP A 38 1.89 21.22 23.96
N ARG A 39 2.90 22.01 24.34
CA ARG A 39 4.30 21.82 23.95
C ARG A 39 4.93 20.55 24.56
N SER A 40 4.15 19.75 25.30
CA SER A 40 4.62 18.54 25.97
C SER A 40 4.41 17.22 25.20
N LEU A 41 3.90 17.24 23.96
CA LEU A 41 3.86 16.05 23.09
C LEU A 41 5.28 15.66 22.65
N GLN A 42 6.01 14.98 23.54
CA GLN A 42 7.28 14.37 23.23
C GLN A 42 7.03 13.10 22.42
N TRP A 43 7.56 13.08 21.19
CA TRP A 43 7.68 11.85 20.43
C TRP A 43 8.61 10.90 21.17
N SER A 44 8.14 9.68 21.40
CA SER A 44 8.96 8.60 21.94
C SER A 44 9.05 7.49 20.91
N TRP A 45 10.21 6.87 20.85
CA TRP A 45 10.44 5.66 20.06
C TRP A 45 10.33 4.48 20.99
N GLU A 46 9.51 3.50 20.62
CA GLU A 46 9.39 2.24 21.34
C GLU A 46 9.75 1.10 20.39
N GLN A 47 10.50 0.13 20.92
CA GLN A 47 10.83 -1.05 20.16
C GLN A 47 9.60 -1.96 20.09
N LEU A 48 9.13 -2.21 18.87
CA LEU A 48 8.02 -3.15 18.66
C LEU A 48 8.44 -4.57 19.01
N PRO A 49 7.50 -5.43 19.44
CA PRO A 49 7.78 -6.85 19.59
C PRO A 49 8.21 -7.44 18.25
N ARG A 50 9.12 -8.42 18.33
CA ARG A 50 9.63 -9.12 17.15
C ARG A 50 8.48 -9.75 16.38
N GLN A 51 8.46 -9.51 15.08
CA GLN A 51 7.47 -10.06 14.17
C GLN A 51 7.59 -11.59 14.07
N PRO A 52 6.47 -12.33 13.95
CA PRO A 52 6.45 -13.79 13.88
C PRO A 52 6.72 -14.36 12.47
N PHE A 53 7.33 -13.57 11.59
CA PHE A 53 7.57 -13.93 10.19
C PHE A 53 8.89 -13.34 9.66
N LYS A 54 9.36 -13.82 8.51
CA LYS A 54 10.51 -13.21 7.83
C LYS A 54 10.05 -12.03 7.00
N VAL A 55 10.84 -10.96 6.99
CA VAL A 55 10.51 -9.72 6.27
C VAL A 55 10.52 -9.94 4.75
N ASP A 56 11.40 -10.81 4.26
CA ASP A 56 11.52 -11.12 2.84
C ASP A 56 10.31 -11.89 2.29
N ASP A 57 9.53 -12.53 3.17
CA ASP A 57 8.32 -13.26 2.80
C ASP A 57 7.08 -12.34 2.72
N VAL A 58 7.21 -11.03 3.06
CA VAL A 58 6.07 -10.10 3.07
C VAL A 58 5.57 -9.86 1.65
N ALA A 59 4.36 -10.34 1.40
CA ALA A 59 3.69 -10.18 0.11
C ALA A 59 2.81 -8.94 0.06
N SER A 60 2.16 -8.59 1.17
CA SER A 60 1.31 -7.41 1.27
C SER A 60 1.06 -6.95 2.70
N TYR A 61 0.64 -5.69 2.85
CA TYR A 61 0.34 -5.11 4.14
C TYR A 61 -0.69 -3.98 4.02
N THR A 62 -1.45 -3.74 5.08
CA THR A 62 -2.41 -2.63 5.16
C THR A 62 -2.58 -2.14 6.59
N SER A 63 -3.09 -0.92 6.74
CA SER A 63 -3.36 -0.29 8.04
C SER A 63 -4.82 0.08 8.16
N HIS A 64 -5.46 -0.27 9.28
CA HIS A 64 -6.80 0.18 9.62
C HIS A 64 -6.75 1.17 10.78
N ALA A 65 -6.56 2.46 10.46
CA ALA A 65 -6.31 3.52 11.45
C ALA A 65 -7.35 3.59 12.58
N VAL A 66 -8.64 3.38 12.27
CA VAL A 66 -9.73 3.43 13.27
C VAL A 66 -9.66 2.27 14.27
N LYS A 67 -9.23 1.10 13.81
CA LYS A 67 -9.07 -0.10 14.65
C LYS A 67 -7.69 -0.16 15.29
N LEU A 68 -6.78 0.73 14.88
CA LEU A 68 -5.42 0.80 15.38
C LEU A 68 -4.70 -0.55 15.20
N THR A 69 -4.90 -1.14 14.02
CA THR A 69 -4.38 -2.47 13.66
C THR A 69 -3.70 -2.42 12.30
N PHE A 70 -2.55 -3.09 12.17
CA PHE A 70 -1.93 -3.39 10.87
C PHE A 70 -2.14 -4.85 10.51
N LEU A 71 -2.27 -5.13 9.23
CA LEU A 71 -2.26 -6.47 8.67
C LEU A 71 -1.02 -6.66 7.83
N VAL A 72 -0.39 -7.82 7.95
CA VAL A 72 0.75 -8.23 7.13
C VAL A 72 0.49 -9.64 6.64
N SER A 73 0.49 -9.81 5.32
CA SER A 73 0.42 -11.11 4.68
C SER A 73 1.77 -11.53 4.16
N THR A 74 2.12 -12.78 4.41
CA THR A 74 3.35 -13.40 3.94
C THR A 74 3.05 -14.52 2.96
N LYS A 75 3.94 -14.72 2.00
CA LYS A 75 3.93 -15.88 1.09
C LYS A 75 5.34 -16.47 1.07
N ALA A 76 5.45 -17.72 1.51
CA ALA A 76 6.68 -18.50 1.45
C ALA A 76 6.37 -19.81 0.73
N ASP A 77 6.98 -20.03 -0.43
CA ASP A 77 6.67 -21.14 -1.33
C ASP A 77 5.16 -21.25 -1.62
N ALA A 78 4.53 -22.36 -1.22
CA ALA A 78 3.09 -22.60 -1.35
C ALA A 78 2.27 -22.21 -0.11
N ALA A 79 2.91 -21.68 0.95
CA ALA A 79 2.26 -21.32 2.20
C ALA A 79 1.98 -19.81 2.27
N ALA A 80 0.76 -19.46 2.67
CA ALA A 80 0.33 -18.09 2.90
C ALA A 80 -0.18 -17.93 4.34
N ALA A 81 0.14 -16.80 4.97
CA ALA A 81 -0.35 -16.47 6.29
C ALA A 81 -0.61 -14.96 6.39
N THR A 82 -1.60 -14.57 7.18
CA THR A 82 -1.88 -13.17 7.50
C THR A 82 -1.83 -12.97 9.00
N PHE A 83 -1.06 -11.98 9.42
CA PHE A 83 -0.87 -11.58 10.81
C PHE A 83 -1.51 -10.22 11.04
N SER A 84 -2.13 -10.04 12.20
CA SER A 84 -2.54 -8.73 12.69
C SER A 84 -1.59 -8.25 13.78
N PHE A 85 -1.33 -6.95 13.80
CA PHE A 85 -0.63 -6.27 14.88
C PHE A 85 -1.56 -5.27 15.55
N ASP A 86 -1.89 -5.52 16.81
CA ASP A 86 -2.64 -4.57 17.64
C ASP A 86 -1.67 -3.51 18.20
N THR A 87 -1.86 -2.25 17.83
CA THR A 87 -0.98 -1.16 18.26
C THR A 87 -1.26 -0.67 19.68
N LYS A 88 -2.41 -1.01 20.27
CA LYS A 88 -2.72 -0.72 21.68
C LYS A 88 -2.12 -1.77 22.59
N ALA A 89 -2.28 -3.04 22.23
CA ALA A 89 -1.75 -4.16 22.99
C ALA A 89 -0.26 -4.44 22.70
N LEU A 90 0.26 -3.87 21.60
CA LEU A 90 1.61 -4.13 21.08
C LEU A 90 1.86 -5.63 20.94
N SER A 91 0.96 -6.33 20.25
CA SER A 91 1.00 -7.78 20.12
C SER A 91 0.67 -8.25 18.71
N TRP A 92 1.37 -9.29 18.27
CA TRP A 92 1.10 -9.99 17.03
C TRP A 92 0.11 -11.13 17.24
N LYS A 93 -0.72 -11.38 16.23
CA LYS A 93 -1.66 -12.50 16.19
C LYS A 93 -1.69 -13.09 14.79
N LEU A 94 -1.70 -14.41 14.69
CA LEU A 94 -1.99 -15.09 13.42
C LEU A 94 -3.49 -14.99 13.17
N LEU A 95 -3.87 -14.34 12.07
CA LEU A 95 -5.27 -14.16 11.70
C LEU A 95 -5.79 -15.38 10.95
N GLY A 96 -5.03 -15.87 9.98
CA GLY A 96 -5.39 -17.05 9.20
C GLY A 96 -4.32 -17.49 8.20
N ASN A 97 -4.47 -18.71 7.69
CA ASN A 97 -3.59 -19.33 6.69
C ASN A 97 -4.01 -18.93 5.25
N TRP A 98 -4.07 -17.63 5.01
CA TRP A 98 -4.41 -17.01 3.73
C TRP A 98 -3.63 -15.70 3.59
N ALA A 99 -3.56 -15.14 2.38
CA ALA A 99 -2.96 -13.83 2.12
C ALA A 99 -4.03 -12.84 1.64
N LEU A 100 -3.80 -11.55 1.90
CA LEU A 100 -4.59 -10.47 1.30
C LEU A 100 -4.54 -10.57 -0.24
N PRO A 101 -5.62 -10.20 -0.94
CA PRO A 101 -5.74 -10.43 -2.39
C PRO A 101 -4.96 -9.43 -3.27
N PHE A 102 -4.19 -8.53 -2.65
CA PHE A 102 -3.32 -7.57 -3.33
C PHE A 102 -1.85 -7.82 -2.96
N ALA A 103 -0.95 -7.24 -3.74
CA ALA A 103 0.47 -7.23 -3.47
C ALA A 103 0.93 -5.84 -3.01
N GLY A 104 1.96 -5.80 -2.15
CA GLY A 104 2.46 -4.57 -1.57
C GLY A 104 1.44 -3.91 -0.66
N ARG A 105 1.31 -2.58 -0.77
CA ARG A 105 0.48 -1.79 0.13
C ARG A 105 -0.99 -1.78 -0.29
N GLY A 106 -1.85 -2.17 0.64
CA GLY A 106 -3.29 -1.91 0.56
C GLY A 106 -3.71 -0.69 1.39
N HIS A 107 -4.88 -0.14 1.06
CA HIS A 107 -5.47 1.02 1.72
C HIS A 107 -6.88 0.70 2.21
N PHE A 108 -7.20 1.10 3.43
CA PHE A 108 -8.58 1.03 3.92
C PHE A 108 -9.38 2.21 3.39
N VAL A 109 -10.50 1.94 2.72
CA VAL A 109 -11.38 2.96 2.14
C VAL A 109 -12.68 3.01 2.94
N PRO A 110 -12.90 4.05 3.77
CA PRO A 110 -14.04 4.09 4.70
C PRO A 110 -15.41 3.97 4.03
N HIS A 111 -15.61 4.60 2.86
CA HIS A 111 -16.91 4.54 2.18
C HIS A 111 -17.19 3.18 1.52
N LEU A 112 -16.16 2.40 1.18
CA LEU A 112 -16.30 1.01 0.69
C LEU A 112 -16.35 0.01 1.85
N LYS A 113 -15.91 0.42 3.04
CA LYS A 113 -15.66 -0.45 4.21
C LYS A 113 -14.76 -1.65 3.86
N ALA A 114 -13.85 -1.45 2.91
CA ALA A 114 -13.01 -2.49 2.33
C ALA A 114 -11.54 -2.05 2.30
N PHE A 115 -10.65 -3.04 2.24
CA PHE A 115 -9.28 -2.81 1.81
C PHE A 115 -9.21 -2.84 0.30
N VAL A 116 -8.34 -2.00 -0.27
CA VAL A 116 -8.12 -1.85 -1.71
C VAL A 116 -6.63 -1.91 -2.00
N GLY A 117 -6.22 -2.64 -3.03
CA GLY A 117 -4.82 -2.70 -3.45
C GLY A 117 -4.64 -3.20 -4.88
N LEU A 118 -3.41 -3.12 -5.38
CA LEU A 118 -3.05 -3.60 -6.72
C LEU A 118 -2.87 -5.11 -6.74
N THR A 119 -3.36 -5.74 -7.80
CA THR A 119 -3.04 -7.12 -8.12
C THR A 119 -1.68 -7.19 -8.82
N LYS A 120 -0.90 -8.24 -8.50
CA LYS A 120 0.32 -8.61 -9.25
C LYS A 120 0.21 -10.01 -9.86
N ASP A 121 -0.98 -10.58 -9.84
CA ASP A 121 -1.26 -11.82 -10.55
C ASP A 121 -1.19 -11.57 -12.07
N PRO A 122 -0.51 -12.41 -12.87
CA PRO A 122 -0.33 -12.18 -14.30
C PRO A 122 -1.63 -11.98 -15.09
N ASP A 123 -2.70 -12.69 -14.70
CA ASP A 123 -3.97 -12.64 -15.43
C ASP A 123 -4.74 -11.34 -15.13
N THR A 124 -4.52 -10.79 -13.93
CA THR A 124 -5.18 -9.57 -13.46
C THR A 124 -4.24 -8.37 -13.36
N LEU A 125 -3.06 -8.43 -13.98
CA LEU A 125 -2.04 -7.40 -13.84
C LEU A 125 -2.58 -6.02 -14.24
N GLY A 126 -2.37 -5.04 -13.36
CA GLY A 126 -2.85 -3.66 -13.56
C GLY A 126 -4.30 -3.42 -13.16
N GLN A 127 -4.96 -4.41 -12.56
CA GLN A 127 -6.27 -4.24 -11.95
C GLN A 127 -6.14 -3.89 -10.47
N ILE A 128 -7.23 -3.37 -9.92
CA ILE A 128 -7.37 -3.15 -8.49
C ILE A 128 -8.26 -4.26 -7.95
N CYS A 129 -7.93 -4.76 -6.76
CA CYS A 129 -8.83 -5.62 -6.02
C CYS A 129 -9.24 -4.96 -4.71
N SER A 130 -10.39 -5.39 -4.19
CA SER A 130 -10.83 -5.09 -2.84
C SER A 130 -11.20 -6.34 -2.07
N CYS A 131 -11.18 -6.25 -0.75
CA CYS A 131 -11.74 -7.26 0.12
C CYS A 131 -12.32 -6.66 1.38
N ASP A 132 -13.27 -7.36 1.98
CA ASP A 132 -13.86 -6.94 3.25
C ASP A 132 -12.82 -6.95 4.37
N VAL A 133 -13.02 -6.11 5.40
CA VAL A 133 -12.17 -6.10 6.59
C VAL A 133 -12.39 -7.41 7.36
N PRO A 134 -11.35 -8.22 7.60
CA PRO A 134 -11.49 -9.48 8.31
C PRO A 134 -11.87 -9.23 9.78
N SER A 135 -12.47 -10.26 10.40
CA SER A 135 -12.74 -10.22 11.84
C SER A 135 -11.45 -10.42 12.62
N PHE A 136 -11.21 -9.56 13.59
CA PHE A 136 -10.05 -9.65 14.48
C PHE A 136 -10.32 -10.50 15.73
N ASP A 137 -11.59 -10.86 15.95
CA ASP A 137 -12.08 -11.52 17.16
C ASP A 137 -12.00 -13.06 17.10
N ALA A 138 -11.75 -13.62 15.92
CA ALA A 138 -11.61 -15.07 15.74
C ALA A 138 -10.41 -15.64 16.54
N GLY A 139 -10.43 -16.93 16.88
CA GLY A 139 -9.26 -17.59 17.46
C GLY A 139 -8.04 -17.54 16.53
N ASP A 140 -6.85 -17.79 17.09
CA ASP A 140 -5.59 -17.75 16.33
C ASP A 140 -5.65 -18.68 15.12
N GLY A 141 -5.40 -18.11 13.94
CA GLY A 141 -5.41 -18.82 12.66
C GLY A 141 -6.80 -19.24 12.16
N GLN A 142 -7.89 -18.87 12.87
CA GLN A 142 -9.24 -19.32 12.54
C GLN A 142 -10.07 -18.28 11.76
N CYS A 143 -9.54 -17.10 11.48
CA CYS A 143 -10.26 -16.13 10.66
C CYS A 143 -10.37 -16.67 9.22
N PRO A 144 -11.58 -16.74 8.64
CA PRO A 144 -11.73 -17.09 7.24
C PRO A 144 -11.08 -16.05 6.33
N ALA A 145 -10.68 -16.48 5.13
CA ALA A 145 -10.17 -15.57 4.11
C ALA A 145 -11.26 -14.57 3.69
N PRO A 146 -10.94 -13.27 3.56
CA PRO A 146 -11.90 -12.30 3.08
C PRO A 146 -12.19 -12.55 1.60
N VAL A 147 -13.43 -12.29 1.18
CA VAL A 147 -13.83 -12.43 -0.22
C VAL A 147 -13.20 -11.30 -1.03
N ALA A 148 -12.42 -11.66 -2.04
CA ALA A 148 -11.79 -10.72 -2.95
C ALA A 148 -12.73 -10.35 -4.10
N ARG A 149 -12.71 -9.09 -4.52
CA ARG A 149 -13.40 -8.58 -5.72
C ARG A 149 -12.39 -7.84 -6.57
N VAL A 150 -12.27 -8.21 -7.83
CA VAL A 150 -11.36 -7.56 -8.77
C VAL A 150 -12.16 -6.57 -9.61
N CYS A 151 -11.62 -5.38 -9.80
CA CYS A 151 -12.17 -4.39 -10.72
C CYS A 151 -11.82 -4.79 -12.16
N ASP A 152 -12.82 -4.88 -13.04
CA ASP A 152 -12.63 -5.31 -14.43
C ASP A 152 -11.73 -4.36 -15.24
N GLU A 153 -11.61 -3.10 -14.81
CA GLU A 153 -10.80 -2.11 -15.51
C GLU A 153 -9.29 -2.31 -15.26
N LYS A 154 -8.54 -2.43 -16.36
CA LYS A 154 -7.08 -2.40 -16.35
C LYS A 154 -6.59 -0.96 -16.34
N LEU A 155 -5.88 -0.58 -15.29
CA LEU A 155 -5.42 0.78 -15.10
C LEU A 155 -4.01 1.04 -15.65
N PHE A 156 -3.21 0.01 -15.91
CA PHE A 156 -1.88 0.17 -16.51
C PHE A 156 -1.96 0.74 -17.93
N SER A 157 -0.82 1.09 -18.50
CA SER A 157 -0.78 1.62 -19.86
C SER A 157 -1.23 0.58 -20.88
N ASP A 158 -2.07 1.00 -21.82
CA ASP A 158 -2.55 0.20 -22.96
C ASP A 158 -1.69 0.40 -24.22
N LYS A 159 -0.71 1.31 -24.15
CA LYS A 159 0.15 1.63 -25.28
C LYS A 159 1.16 0.50 -25.53
N PRO A 160 1.23 -0.04 -26.77
CA PRO A 160 2.11 -1.17 -27.07
C PRO A 160 3.61 -0.85 -26.99
N ALA A 161 3.98 0.43 -27.07
CA ALA A 161 5.36 0.89 -26.94
C ALA A 161 5.84 0.99 -25.49
N GLU A 162 4.92 0.99 -24.52
CA GLU A 162 5.20 1.14 -23.10
C GLU A 162 5.17 -0.26 -22.43
N ARG A 163 6.25 -0.62 -21.74
CA ARG A 163 6.32 -1.84 -20.94
C ARG A 163 6.24 -1.51 -19.47
N HIS A 164 5.27 -2.12 -18.78
CA HIS A 164 5.15 -2.04 -17.33
C HIS A 164 6.43 -2.54 -16.64
N VAL A 165 6.95 -1.75 -15.70
CA VAL A 165 8.11 -2.10 -14.86
C VAL A 165 7.66 -2.35 -13.43
N SER A 166 6.97 -1.37 -12.83
CA SER A 166 6.49 -1.42 -11.45
C SER A 166 5.34 -0.45 -11.24
N ALA A 167 4.59 -0.58 -10.15
CA ALA A 167 3.52 0.37 -9.83
C ALA A 167 3.22 0.45 -8.33
N THR A 168 2.70 1.60 -7.92
CA THR A 168 2.17 1.81 -6.57
C THR A 168 0.81 2.49 -6.64
N LEU A 169 -0.03 2.19 -5.67
CA LEU A 169 -1.33 2.83 -5.48
C LEU A 169 -1.28 3.73 -4.25
N VAL A 170 -1.77 4.95 -4.37
CA VAL A 170 -1.77 5.97 -3.32
C VAL A 170 -3.20 6.41 -3.05
N ASP A 171 -3.63 6.28 -1.79
CA ASP A 171 -4.88 6.86 -1.28
C ASP A 171 -4.69 8.37 -1.06
N MET A 172 -5.46 9.19 -1.79
CA MET A 172 -5.39 10.65 -1.71
C MET A 172 -6.36 11.23 -0.65
N ARG A 173 -7.00 10.37 0.16
CA ARG A 173 -7.88 10.70 1.31
C ARG A 173 -9.15 11.48 1.00
N CYS A 174 -9.32 12.01 -0.20
CA CYS A 174 -10.48 12.78 -0.63
C CYS A 174 -11.54 11.85 -1.27
N GLU A 175 -12.61 11.51 -0.54
CA GLU A 175 -13.79 10.80 -1.09
C GLU A 175 -13.52 9.55 -1.95
N GLY A 176 -12.45 8.80 -1.68
CA GLY A 176 -12.10 7.62 -2.48
C GLY A 176 -11.32 7.91 -3.75
N GLU A 177 -10.69 9.07 -3.82
CA GLU A 177 -9.75 9.41 -4.87
C GLU A 177 -8.42 8.69 -4.65
N PHE A 178 -7.94 8.08 -5.72
CA PHE A 178 -6.71 7.32 -5.76
C PHE A 178 -5.80 7.82 -6.87
N CYS A 179 -4.51 7.71 -6.62
CA CYS A 179 -3.48 7.93 -7.60
C CYS A 179 -2.72 6.63 -7.85
N LEU A 180 -2.70 6.19 -9.10
CA LEU A 180 -1.83 5.13 -9.58
C LEU A 180 -0.56 5.78 -10.14
N VAL A 181 0.59 5.37 -9.62
CA VAL A 181 1.90 5.71 -10.18
C VAL A 181 2.48 4.45 -10.79
N GLU A 182 2.56 4.42 -12.11
CA GLU A 182 3.10 3.31 -12.89
C GLU A 182 4.44 3.72 -13.50
N CYS A 183 5.48 2.94 -13.27
CA CYS A 183 6.73 3.07 -14.00
C CYS A 183 6.64 2.28 -15.30
N VAL A 184 6.78 2.96 -16.43
CA VAL A 184 6.82 2.36 -17.77
C VAL A 184 8.18 2.59 -18.41
N SER A 185 8.66 1.59 -19.15
CA SER A 185 9.85 1.72 -20.00
C SER A 185 9.42 1.77 -21.46
N VAL A 186 9.96 2.74 -22.21
CA VAL A 186 9.77 2.83 -23.66
C VAL A 186 11.08 2.42 -24.31
N ALA A 187 11.09 1.34 -25.08
CA ALA A 187 12.27 0.95 -25.83
C ALA A 187 12.51 1.96 -26.95
N ASP A 188 13.73 2.50 -27.05
CA ASP A 188 14.14 3.26 -28.24
C ASP A 188 14.15 2.30 -29.42
N GLN A 189 13.30 2.56 -30.43
CA GLN A 189 13.16 1.73 -31.63
C GLN A 189 14.41 1.72 -32.54
N ALA A 190 15.56 2.23 -32.09
CA ALA A 190 16.70 2.55 -32.95
C ALA A 190 17.99 1.73 -32.71
N LEU A 191 18.09 0.86 -31.70
CA LEU A 191 19.31 0.07 -31.49
C LEU A 191 18.98 -1.41 -31.22
N ILE A 192 18.86 -2.17 -32.30
CA ILE A 192 19.07 -3.62 -32.26
C ILE A 192 20.58 -3.82 -32.28
N GLU A 193 21.20 -3.97 -31.11
CA GLU A 193 22.49 -4.65 -31.03
C GLU A 193 22.30 -5.93 -30.21
N GLU A 194 22.68 -7.05 -30.83
CA GLU A 194 22.64 -8.37 -30.23
C GLU A 194 23.60 -8.46 -29.03
N GLY A 195 23.16 -9.11 -27.96
CA GLY A 195 24.09 -9.84 -27.09
C GLY A 195 24.25 -9.35 -25.64
N ASP A 196 23.67 -8.23 -25.21
CA ASP A 196 23.76 -7.82 -23.81
C ASP A 196 22.42 -7.32 -23.24
N VAL A 197 22.25 -7.47 -21.92
CA VAL A 197 21.01 -7.27 -21.16
C VAL A 197 20.37 -5.92 -21.51
N ARG A 198 19.28 -5.99 -22.29
CA ARG A 198 18.47 -4.87 -22.79
C ARG A 198 18.42 -3.72 -21.79
N LEU A 199 19.07 -2.60 -22.13
CA LEU A 199 18.84 -1.33 -21.46
C LEU A 199 17.33 -1.04 -21.57
N PRO A 200 16.61 -0.80 -20.46
CA PRO A 200 15.32 -0.14 -20.59
C PRO A 200 15.60 1.17 -21.30
N GLY A 201 14.90 1.47 -22.39
CA GLY A 201 14.93 2.83 -22.92
C GLY A 201 14.34 3.80 -21.89
N ARG A 202 14.05 5.03 -22.31
CA ARG A 202 13.60 6.08 -21.38
C ARG A 202 12.42 5.60 -20.54
N CYS A 203 12.54 5.79 -19.22
CA CYS A 203 11.51 5.40 -18.27
C CYS A 203 10.67 6.63 -17.91
N PHE A 204 9.37 6.41 -17.72
CA PHE A 204 8.42 7.43 -17.34
C PHE A 204 7.57 6.96 -16.17
N TYR A 205 7.28 7.88 -15.25
CA TYR A 205 6.18 7.70 -14.30
C TYR A 205 4.90 8.18 -14.96
N ARG A 206 4.03 7.23 -15.28
CA ARG A 206 2.66 7.45 -15.69
C ARG A 206 1.79 7.55 -14.44
N VAL A 207 1.33 8.76 -14.16
CA VAL A 207 0.51 9.09 -13.00
C VAL A 207 -0.94 9.19 -13.46
N ALA A 208 -1.84 8.50 -12.77
CA ALA A 208 -3.25 8.48 -13.09
C ALA A 208 -4.10 8.66 -11.85
N THR A 209 -4.96 9.67 -11.85
CA THR A 209 -5.94 9.89 -10.77
C THR A 209 -7.32 9.40 -11.20
N PHE A 210 -8.02 8.76 -10.27
CA PHE A 210 -9.37 8.23 -10.47
C PHE A 210 -10.09 8.08 -9.13
N PHE A 211 -11.40 7.89 -9.16
CA PHE A 211 -12.21 7.62 -7.96
C PHE A 211 -12.69 6.18 -7.96
N LEU A 212 -12.70 5.55 -6.79
CA LEU A 212 -13.27 4.21 -6.60
C LEU A 212 -14.67 4.28 -6.02
N THR A 213 -15.57 3.48 -6.60
CA THR A 213 -16.98 3.41 -6.19
C THR A 213 -17.48 1.97 -6.24
N HIS A 214 -18.55 1.66 -5.49
CA HIS A 214 -19.29 0.42 -5.73
C HIS A 214 -20.24 0.61 -6.93
N GLY A 215 -20.21 -0.34 -7.85
CA GLY A 215 -21.25 -0.51 -8.84
C GLY A 215 -22.57 -0.95 -8.20
N MET A 216 -23.67 -0.88 -8.95
CA MET A 216 -25.01 -1.25 -8.46
C MET A 216 -25.10 -2.70 -7.97
N ASN A 217 -24.22 -3.58 -8.48
CA ASN A 217 -24.15 -4.99 -8.11
C ASN A 217 -23.20 -5.25 -6.92
N GLY A 218 -22.57 -4.21 -6.37
CA GLY A 218 -21.56 -4.31 -5.32
C GLY A 218 -20.13 -4.49 -5.82
N ASP A 219 -19.92 -4.56 -7.13
CA ASP A 219 -18.60 -4.68 -7.76
C ASP A 219 -17.76 -3.41 -7.58
N LEU A 220 -16.44 -3.55 -7.61
CA LEU A 220 -15.53 -2.41 -7.53
C LEU A 220 -15.39 -1.76 -8.91
N MET A 221 -15.71 -0.47 -9.03
CA MET A 221 -15.67 0.28 -10.28
C MET A 221 -14.81 1.53 -10.11
N THR A 222 -14.16 1.96 -11.20
CA THR A 222 -13.57 3.29 -11.26
C THR A 222 -14.50 4.28 -11.96
N ARG A 223 -14.43 5.55 -11.56
CA ARG A 223 -15.17 6.63 -12.20
C ARG A 223 -14.42 7.13 -13.44
N LYS A 224 -15.15 7.35 -14.54
CA LYS A 224 -14.62 7.67 -15.88
C LYS A 224 -13.75 8.93 -16.02
N SER A 225 -13.72 9.82 -15.02
CA SER A 225 -12.86 11.01 -15.07
C SER A 225 -11.45 10.64 -14.60
N ARG A 226 -10.60 10.25 -15.56
CA ARG A 226 -9.20 9.91 -15.32
C ARG A 226 -8.30 10.99 -15.91
N GLN A 227 -7.50 11.63 -15.06
CA GLN A 227 -6.41 12.48 -15.54
C GLN A 227 -5.12 11.67 -15.56
N VAL A 228 -4.43 11.65 -16.70
CA VAL A 228 -3.17 10.94 -16.86
C VAL A 228 -2.07 11.93 -17.19
N GLN A 229 -0.96 11.83 -16.46
CA GLN A 229 0.23 12.67 -16.61
C GLN A 229 1.45 11.76 -16.73
N TYR A 230 2.48 12.24 -17.42
CA TYR A 230 3.75 11.53 -17.59
C TYR A 230 4.88 12.39 -17.09
N TYR A 231 5.79 11.78 -16.35
CA TYR A 231 7.00 12.41 -15.83
C TYR A 231 8.20 11.58 -16.22
N GLU A 232 9.21 12.21 -16.80
CA GLU A 232 10.46 11.52 -17.14
C GLU A 232 11.20 11.14 -15.86
N VAL A 233 11.65 9.89 -15.80
CA VAL A 233 12.46 9.40 -14.68
C VAL A 233 13.85 10.02 -14.79
N PRO A 234 14.42 10.58 -13.69
CA PRO A 234 15.79 11.11 -13.72
C PRO A 234 16.80 10.05 -14.16
N GLU A 235 17.73 10.40 -15.05
CA GLU A 235 18.76 9.48 -15.58
C GLU A 235 19.63 8.83 -14.50
N ALA A 236 19.79 9.48 -13.34
CA ALA A 236 20.54 8.96 -12.20
C ALA A 236 19.84 7.82 -11.45
N THR A 237 18.59 7.47 -11.80
CA THR A 237 17.83 6.43 -11.11
C THR A 237 18.35 5.04 -11.48
N SER A 238 18.77 4.26 -10.48
CA SER A 238 19.31 2.92 -10.72
C SER A 238 18.22 1.95 -11.20
N LYS A 239 18.61 0.96 -12.00
CA LYS A 239 17.68 -0.10 -12.49
C LYS A 239 17.00 -0.86 -11.35
N LEU A 240 17.70 -1.07 -10.24
CA LEU A 240 17.15 -1.74 -9.06
C LEU A 240 16.02 -0.93 -8.44
N PHE A 241 16.17 0.40 -8.37
CA PHE A 241 15.10 1.28 -7.85
C PHE A 241 13.87 1.33 -8.76
N LEU A 242 14.04 1.12 -10.07
CA LEU A 242 12.90 1.07 -11.00
C LEU A 242 12.16 -0.26 -10.94
N ALA A 243 12.86 -1.36 -10.67
CA ALA A 243 12.26 -2.68 -10.48
C ALA A 243 11.48 -2.78 -9.15
N GLU A 244 11.82 -1.95 -8.17
CA GLU A 244 11.02 -1.77 -6.95
C GLU A 244 9.77 -0.93 -7.22
N ASP A 245 8.71 -1.16 -6.44
CA ASP A 245 7.49 -0.34 -6.54
C ASP A 245 7.83 1.12 -6.16
N PRO A 246 7.38 2.12 -6.95
CA PRO A 246 7.69 3.51 -6.69
C PRO A 246 7.16 3.93 -5.30
N VAL A 247 7.95 4.72 -4.58
CA VAL A 247 7.54 5.29 -3.31
C VAL A 247 6.85 6.63 -3.57
N ALA A 248 5.53 6.67 -3.37
CA ALA A 248 4.73 7.87 -3.53
C ALA A 248 3.81 8.10 -2.32
N PHE A 249 3.53 9.36 -2.04
CA PHE A 249 2.62 9.79 -0.98
C PHE A 249 1.87 11.05 -1.41
N TRP A 250 0.67 11.21 -0.86
CA TRP A 250 -0.15 12.40 -1.04
C TRP A 250 0.14 13.41 0.08
N MET A 251 0.21 14.71 -0.26
CA MET A 251 0.49 15.82 0.67
C MET A 251 -0.71 16.73 0.85
#